data_AF-A0A344U0Z2-F1
#
_entry.id   AF-A0A344U0Z2-F1
#
_cell.length_a   1.000
_cell.length_b   1.000
_cell.length_c   1.000
_cell.angle_alpha   90.00
_cell.angle_beta   90.00
_cell.angle_gamma   90.00
#
_symmetry.space_group_name_H-M   'P 1'
#
loop_
_entity.id
_entity.type
_entity.pdbx_description
1 polymer ?
#
loop_
_entity_poly.entity_id
_entity_poly.type
_entity_poly.pdbx_seq_one_letter_code
_entity_poly.pdbx_strand_id
1 'polypeptide(L)'
;MDHARAPALEALEESAEWLRARRHVDAGGSDACRISASITHADDDTTEEVLLAALRALAGHADSLERQPPVRLPDPSDLELEQAVLPRDAFSGPAEHVPAERAAGRISAELLSPYPPGVPAVAPGEVITGEVVDHLQSGAAHGVIVPDAADTSLRTLRVAADTRAAA
;
A
#
# COMPACT_ATOMS: atom_id res chain seq x y z
N MET A 1 -22.42 -2.02 -17.91
CA MET A 1 -21.16 -1.40 -17.44
C MET A 1 -20.41 -2.51 -16.75
N ASP A 2 -19.53 -3.14 -17.51
CA ASP A 2 -18.72 -4.27 -17.07
C ASP A 2 -17.58 -3.67 -16.24
N HIS A 3 -17.68 -3.78 -14.91
CA HIS A 3 -16.58 -3.46 -14.03
C HIS A 3 -15.64 -4.66 -14.03
N ALA A 4 -14.84 -4.76 -15.08
CA ALA A 4 -13.66 -5.60 -15.08
C ALA A 4 -12.82 -5.19 -13.86
N ARG A 5 -12.91 -6.00 -12.79
CA ARG A 5 -12.08 -5.87 -11.60
C ARG A 5 -10.62 -5.94 -12.05
N ALA A 6 -9.81 -5.00 -11.58
CA ALA A 6 -8.39 -4.97 -11.92
C ALA A 6 -7.73 -6.27 -11.41
N PRO A 7 -7.09 -7.07 -12.29
CA PRO A 7 -6.54 -8.39 -11.94
C PRO A 7 -5.41 -8.35 -10.90
N ALA A 8 -4.92 -7.15 -10.55
CA ALA A 8 -3.83 -6.94 -9.61
C ALA A 8 -4.24 -7.10 -8.12
N LEU A 9 -5.51 -6.82 -7.77
CA LEU A 9 -6.01 -6.98 -6.40
C LEU A 9 -6.20 -8.45 -6.01
N GLU A 10 -6.53 -9.32 -6.98
CA GLU A 10 -6.78 -10.75 -6.73
C GLU A 10 -5.54 -11.51 -6.25
N ALA A 11 -4.34 -11.05 -6.58
CA ALA A 11 -3.09 -11.73 -6.24
C ALA A 11 -2.64 -11.52 -4.78
N LEU A 12 -3.01 -10.39 -4.16
CA LEU A 12 -2.54 -10.01 -2.81
C LEU A 12 -3.44 -10.54 -1.68
N GLU A 13 -4.63 -11.04 -2.01
CA GLU A 13 -5.69 -11.33 -1.03
C GLU A 13 -6.14 -12.78 -1.06
N GLU A 14 -5.35 -13.71 -1.62
CA GLU A 14 -5.77 -15.10 -1.84
C GLU A 14 -6.27 -15.77 -0.55
N SER A 15 -5.62 -15.51 0.59
CA SER A 15 -6.03 -16.04 1.90
C SER A 15 -7.35 -15.43 2.41
N ALA A 16 -7.52 -14.12 2.28
CA ALA A 16 -8.73 -13.43 2.75
C ALA A 16 -9.93 -13.75 1.85
N GLU A 17 -9.74 -13.77 0.52
CA GLU A 17 -10.75 -14.19 -0.43
C GLU A 17 -11.11 -15.67 -0.22
N TRP A 18 -10.13 -16.54 0.09
CA TRP A 18 -10.41 -17.94 0.43
C TRP A 18 -11.30 -18.06 1.68
N LEU A 19 -10.98 -17.32 2.74
CA LEU A 19 -11.81 -17.30 3.96
C LEU A 19 -13.23 -16.82 3.66
N ARG A 20 -13.37 -15.76 2.86
CA ARG A 20 -14.67 -15.20 2.48
C ARG A 20 -15.48 -16.17 1.61
N ALA A 21 -14.87 -16.69 0.54
CA ALA A 21 -15.55 -17.51 -0.45
C ALA A 21 -15.87 -18.93 0.06
N ARG A 22 -14.99 -19.54 0.87
CA ARG A 22 -15.14 -20.95 1.30
C ARG A 22 -15.61 -21.12 2.73
N ARG A 23 -15.39 -20.12 3.59
CA ARG A 23 -15.74 -20.19 5.01
C ARG A 23 -16.73 -19.12 5.44
N HIS A 24 -17.09 -18.18 4.56
CA HIS A 24 -17.96 -17.05 4.86
C HIS A 24 -17.46 -16.20 6.04
N VAL A 25 -16.14 -16.13 6.22
CA VAL A 25 -15.47 -15.31 7.23
C VAL A 25 -14.77 -14.17 6.53
N ASP A 26 -15.11 -12.94 6.92
CA ASP A 26 -14.47 -11.74 6.42
C ASP A 26 -13.30 -11.36 7.33
N ALA A 27 -12.11 -11.20 6.76
CA ALA A 27 -10.95 -10.67 7.46
C ALA A 27 -10.96 -9.15 7.30
N GLY A 28 -11.12 -8.41 8.40
CA GLY A 28 -11.26 -6.94 8.39
C GLY A 28 -10.09 -6.18 7.73
N GLY A 29 -8.95 -6.84 7.50
CA GLY A 29 -7.90 -6.37 6.58
C GLY A 29 -6.99 -7.51 6.12
N SER A 30 -6.40 -7.39 4.94
CA SER A 30 -5.41 -8.33 4.39
C SER A 30 -4.32 -7.56 3.64
N ASP A 31 -3.09 -8.06 3.70
CA ASP A 31 -1.97 -7.63 2.88
C ASP A 31 -1.17 -8.84 2.37
N ALA A 32 -0.07 -8.58 1.65
CA ALA A 32 0.78 -9.61 1.04
C ALA A 32 1.28 -10.71 2.00
N CYS A 33 1.25 -10.47 3.31
CA CYS A 33 1.78 -11.41 4.31
C CYS A 33 0.93 -11.54 5.58
N ARG A 34 -0.18 -10.80 5.70
CA ARG A 34 -1.00 -10.77 6.92
C ARG A 34 -2.48 -10.76 6.61
N ILE A 35 -3.25 -11.36 7.52
CA ILE A 35 -4.69 -11.16 7.65
C ILE A 35 -4.98 -10.65 9.06
N SER A 36 -5.97 -9.76 9.17
CA SER A 36 -6.43 -9.19 10.43
C SER A 36 -7.90 -9.53 10.64
N ALA A 37 -8.24 -9.99 11.84
CA ALA A 37 -9.61 -10.21 12.29
C ALA A 37 -9.81 -9.43 13.60
N SER A 38 -11.01 -8.88 13.79
CA SER A 38 -11.37 -8.13 15.01
C SER A 38 -12.44 -8.88 15.77
N ILE A 39 -12.24 -9.02 17.08
CA ILE A 39 -13.23 -9.52 18.03
C ILE A 39 -13.72 -8.32 18.85
N THR A 40 -15.03 -8.21 18.99
CA THR A 40 -15.71 -7.08 19.62
C THR A 40 -16.72 -7.57 20.65
N HIS A 41 -17.38 -6.66 21.35
CA HIS A 41 -18.47 -7.02 22.27
C HIS A 41 -19.71 -7.62 21.57
N ALA A 42 -19.74 -7.66 20.23
CA ALA A 42 -20.80 -8.29 19.45
C ALA A 42 -20.53 -9.76 19.14
N ASP A 43 -19.33 -10.24 19.47
CA ASP A 43 -18.91 -11.62 19.27
C ASP A 43 -19.23 -12.48 20.50
N ASP A 44 -19.47 -13.76 20.26
CA ASP A 44 -19.74 -14.76 21.29
C ASP A 44 -18.95 -16.04 21.00
N ASP A 45 -19.04 -17.02 21.91
CA ASP A 45 -18.34 -18.31 21.77
C ASP A 45 -18.61 -18.98 20.41
N THR A 46 -19.79 -18.75 19.81
CA THR A 46 -20.15 -19.33 18.50
C THR A 46 -19.38 -18.64 17.37
N THR A 47 -19.31 -17.30 17.36
CA THR A 47 -18.57 -16.57 16.31
C THR A 47 -17.06 -16.79 16.43
N GLU A 48 -16.54 -16.90 17.66
CA GLU A 48 -15.15 -17.26 17.93
C GLU A 48 -14.80 -18.66 17.41
N GLU A 49 -15.66 -19.66 17.66
CA GLU A 49 -15.46 -21.02 17.15
C GLU A 49 -15.46 -21.07 15.61
N VAL A 50 -16.35 -20.31 14.95
CA VAL A 50 -16.38 -20.19 13.50
C VAL A 50 -15.06 -19.63 12.96
N LEU A 51 -14.56 -18.54 13.57
CA LEU A 51 -13.28 -17.93 13.18
C LEU A 51 -12.12 -18.93 13.36
N LEU A 52 -12.02 -19.58 14.52
CA LEU A 52 -10.97 -20.57 14.80
C LEU A 52 -11.03 -21.75 13.82
N ALA A 53 -12.21 -22.26 13.51
CA ALA A 53 -12.39 -23.33 12.55
C ALA A 53 -11.98 -22.91 11.13
N ALA A 54 -12.27 -21.66 10.74
CA ALA A 54 -11.89 -21.12 9.44
C ALA A 54 -10.36 -20.95 9.32
N LEU A 55 -9.71 -20.38 10.34
CA LEU A 55 -8.26 -20.20 10.38
C LEU A 55 -7.51 -21.54 10.36
N ARG A 56 -7.97 -22.55 11.11
CA ARG A 56 -7.39 -23.90 11.08
C ARG A 56 -7.49 -24.54 9.69
N ALA A 57 -8.59 -24.33 8.99
CA ALA A 57 -8.77 -24.87 7.66
C ALA A 57 -7.95 -24.12 6.61
N LEU A 58 -7.81 -22.80 6.74
CA LEU A 58 -6.89 -22.02 5.92
C LEU A 58 -5.46 -22.52 6.09
N ALA A 59 -5.01 -22.73 7.34
CA ALA A 59 -3.69 -23.28 7.62
C ALA A 59 -3.50 -24.69 7.01
N GLY A 60 -4.54 -25.54 7.05
CA GLY A 60 -4.52 -26.85 6.39
C GLY A 60 -4.56 -26.80 4.86
N HIS A 61 -4.90 -25.65 4.27
CA HIS A 61 -4.96 -25.41 2.83
C HIS A 61 -3.79 -24.54 2.33
N ALA A 62 -2.89 -24.11 3.22
CA ALA A 62 -1.83 -23.16 2.89
C ALA A 62 -0.89 -23.67 1.79
N ASP A 63 -0.63 -24.99 1.74
CA ASP A 63 0.25 -25.60 0.73
C ASP A 63 -0.35 -25.61 -0.69
N SER A 64 -1.66 -25.38 -0.82
CA SER A 64 -2.35 -25.27 -2.12
C SER A 64 -2.59 -23.84 -2.59
N LEU A 65 -2.23 -22.83 -1.78
CA LEU A 65 -2.27 -21.43 -2.19
C LEU A 65 -1.00 -21.09 -2.98
N GLU A 66 -1.10 -20.21 -3.96
CA GLU A 66 0.06 -19.77 -4.73
C GLU A 66 0.98 -18.91 -3.84
N ARG A 67 2.27 -19.26 -3.80
CA ARG A 67 3.24 -18.42 -3.08
C ARG A 67 3.55 -17.18 -3.91
N GLN A 68 3.07 -16.04 -3.42
CA GLN A 68 3.45 -14.75 -3.98
C GLN A 68 4.93 -14.44 -3.70
N PRO A 69 5.63 -13.76 -4.62
CA PRO A 69 6.97 -13.25 -4.35
C PRO A 69 6.94 -12.30 -3.13
N PRO A 70 8.01 -12.27 -2.32
CA PRO A 70 8.06 -11.36 -1.18
C PRO A 70 8.07 -9.91 -1.67
N VAL A 71 7.13 -9.10 -1.16
CA VAL A 71 7.16 -7.65 -1.33
C VAL A 71 8.33 -7.11 -0.52
N ARG A 72 9.17 -6.25 -1.12
CA ARG A 72 10.24 -5.56 -0.40
C ARG A 72 9.61 -4.50 0.51
N LEU A 73 9.56 -4.81 1.80
CA LEU A 73 9.19 -3.86 2.84
C LEU A 73 10.46 -3.10 3.25
N PRO A 74 10.49 -1.77 3.16
CA PRO A 74 11.59 -0.96 3.66
C PRO A 74 11.66 -1.05 5.19
N ASP A 75 12.83 -0.75 5.77
CA ASP A 75 12.93 -0.62 7.22
C ASP A 75 12.11 0.61 7.67
N PRO A 76 11.51 0.62 8.88
CA PRO A 76 10.69 1.74 9.33
C PRO A 76 11.39 3.10 9.23
N SER A 77 12.70 3.14 9.48
CA SER A 77 13.52 4.35 9.35
C SER A 77 13.62 4.89 7.92
N ASP A 78 13.49 4.03 6.91
CA ASP A 78 13.54 4.44 5.50
C ASP A 78 12.25 5.16 5.07
N LEU A 79 11.18 5.02 5.85
CA LEU A 79 9.89 5.71 5.68
C LEU A 79 9.79 6.99 6.53
N GLU A 80 10.79 7.28 7.38
CA GLU A 80 10.88 8.53 8.13
C GLU A 80 11.55 9.60 7.27
N LEU A 81 10.80 10.14 6.31
CA LEU A 81 11.31 11.10 5.34
C LEU A 81 11.54 12.50 5.95
N GLU A 82 12.51 13.23 5.39
CA GLU A 82 12.77 14.61 5.77
C GLU A 82 11.65 15.53 5.27
N GLN A 83 10.97 16.22 6.18
CA GLN A 83 9.98 17.25 5.85
C GLN A 83 10.68 18.59 5.53
N ALA A 84 11.04 18.81 4.26
CA ALA A 84 11.82 19.97 3.83
C ALA A 84 11.01 21.27 3.76
N VAL A 85 9.71 21.19 3.49
CA VAL A 85 8.80 22.35 3.43
C VAL A 85 7.42 22.00 4.02
N LEU A 86 6.56 22.99 4.21
CA LEU A 86 5.20 22.73 4.68
C LEU A 86 4.41 21.92 3.65
N PRO A 87 3.65 20.88 4.07
CA PRO A 87 2.85 20.08 3.15
C PRO A 87 1.89 20.90 2.29
N ARG A 88 1.32 21.96 2.86
CA ARG A 88 0.44 22.90 2.13
C ARG A 88 1.16 23.60 0.98
N ASP A 89 2.40 24.04 1.22
CA ASP A 89 3.19 24.80 0.25
C ASP A 89 3.68 23.89 -0.87
N ALA A 90 4.09 22.66 -0.55
CA ALA A 90 4.45 21.68 -1.56
C ALA A 90 3.24 21.23 -2.40
N PHE A 91 2.12 20.90 -1.76
CA PHE A 91 0.94 20.39 -2.46
C PHE A 91 0.30 21.44 -3.38
N SER A 92 0.16 22.67 -2.88
CA SER A 92 -0.51 23.78 -3.59
C SER A 92 0.46 24.65 -4.42
N GLY A 93 1.76 24.44 -4.26
CA GLY A 93 2.80 25.22 -4.94
C GLY A 93 3.01 24.79 -6.40
N PRO A 94 3.92 25.51 -7.10
CA PRO A 94 4.38 25.09 -8.43
C PRO A 94 4.98 23.69 -8.38
N ALA A 95 4.60 22.84 -9.34
CA ALA A 95 5.04 21.44 -9.39
C ALA A 95 5.27 21.00 -10.84
N GLU A 96 6.12 19.98 -11.01
CA GLU A 96 6.40 19.32 -12.27
C GLU A 96 6.30 17.80 -12.12
N HIS A 97 6.06 17.09 -13.21
CA HIS A 97 6.13 15.62 -13.23
C HIS A 97 7.52 15.21 -13.70
N VAL A 98 8.18 14.36 -12.93
CA VAL A 98 9.48 13.78 -13.28
C VAL A 98 9.36 12.26 -13.39
N PRO A 99 10.16 11.61 -14.26
CA PRO A 99 10.28 10.15 -14.21
C PRO A 99 10.63 9.68 -12.79
N ALA A 100 10.05 8.56 -12.35
CA ALA A 100 10.25 8.03 -11.00
C ALA A 100 11.74 7.84 -10.67
N GLU A 101 12.56 7.44 -11.66
CA GLU A 101 14.00 7.24 -11.52
C GLU A 101 14.77 8.56 -11.26
N ARG A 102 14.11 9.70 -11.42
CA ARG A 102 14.66 11.06 -11.19
C ARG A 102 13.98 11.78 -10.02
N ALA A 103 13.09 11.10 -9.30
CA ALA A 103 12.36 11.69 -8.19
C ALA A 103 13.16 11.69 -6.88
N ALA A 104 14.11 10.77 -6.70
CA ALA A 104 14.96 10.72 -5.51
C ALA A 104 15.71 12.05 -5.31
N GLY A 105 15.69 12.57 -4.09
CA GLY A 105 16.23 13.87 -3.68
C GLY A 105 15.33 15.07 -4.01
N ARG A 106 14.16 14.87 -4.62
CA ARG A 106 13.19 15.93 -4.90
C ARG A 106 12.15 16.02 -3.78
N ILE A 107 11.55 17.19 -3.61
CA ILE A 107 10.44 17.41 -2.67
C ILE A 107 9.14 16.94 -3.33
N SER A 108 8.42 16.01 -2.70
CA SER A 108 7.13 15.56 -3.17
C SER A 108 6.11 16.69 -3.17
N ALA A 109 5.34 16.82 -4.25
CA ALA A 109 4.18 17.70 -4.32
C ALA A 109 2.87 16.91 -4.32
N GLU A 110 2.92 15.61 -4.04
CA GLU A 110 1.75 14.74 -3.97
C GLU A 110 1.81 13.78 -2.77
N LEU A 111 0.67 13.15 -2.49
CA LEU A 111 0.55 12.11 -1.48
C LEU A 111 0.71 10.76 -2.16
N LEU A 112 1.58 9.89 -1.62
CA LEU A 112 1.79 8.54 -2.13
C LEU A 112 1.45 7.54 -1.03
N SER A 113 0.22 7.04 -1.04
CA SER A 113 -0.30 6.07 -0.07
C SER A 113 -0.46 4.69 -0.73
N PRO A 114 0.57 3.81 -0.70
CA PRO A 114 0.43 2.46 -1.23
C PRO A 114 -0.63 1.68 -0.45
N TYR A 115 -1.54 1.02 -1.17
CA TYR A 115 -2.58 0.16 -0.63
C TYR A 115 -2.44 -1.29 -1.13
N PRO A 116 -2.46 -2.27 -0.21
CA PRO A 116 -2.46 -2.12 1.26
C PRO A 116 -1.09 -1.61 1.80
N PRO A 117 -1.03 -0.88 2.94
CA PRO A 117 -2.10 -0.64 3.91
C PRO A 117 -2.93 0.65 3.70
N GLY A 118 -2.55 1.53 2.77
CA GLY A 118 -3.22 2.83 2.54
C GLY A 118 -2.75 3.95 3.47
N VAL A 119 -1.54 3.81 4.02
CA VAL A 119 -0.87 4.85 4.82
C VAL A 119 0.11 5.58 3.91
N PRO A 120 0.29 6.91 4.05
CA PRO A 120 1.27 7.65 3.27
C PRO A 120 2.69 7.09 3.47
N ALA A 121 3.31 6.66 2.37
CA ALA A 121 4.76 6.41 2.30
C ALA A 121 5.53 7.68 1.95
N VAL A 122 4.86 8.64 1.29
CA VAL A 122 5.35 10.00 1.07
C VAL A 122 4.21 10.98 1.26
N ALA A 123 4.42 11.99 2.10
CA ALA A 123 3.57 13.15 2.22
C ALA A 123 4.10 14.32 1.37
N PRO A 124 3.24 15.24 0.90
CA PRO A 124 3.70 16.47 0.28
C PRO A 124 4.66 17.23 1.21
N GLY A 125 5.74 17.75 0.66
CA GLY A 125 6.77 18.48 1.41
C GLY A 125 7.96 17.63 1.85
N GLU A 126 7.84 16.30 1.76
CA GLU A 126 8.91 15.38 2.11
C GLU A 126 9.90 15.18 0.96
N VAL A 127 11.17 14.95 1.30
CA VAL A 127 12.22 14.58 0.35
C VAL A 127 12.05 13.11 -0.02
N ILE A 128 11.78 12.84 -1.29
CA ILE A 128 11.65 11.48 -1.82
C ILE A 128 13.01 10.79 -1.78
N THR A 129 13.10 9.60 -1.20
CA THR A 129 14.32 8.78 -1.17
C THR A 129 14.30 7.70 -2.25
N GLY A 130 15.46 7.13 -2.57
CA GLY A 130 15.54 6.03 -3.53
C GLY A 130 14.84 4.77 -3.01
N GLU A 131 14.97 4.51 -1.70
CA GLU A 131 14.36 3.40 -0.99
C GLU A 131 12.83 3.41 -1.10
N VAL A 132 12.21 4.60 -1.01
CA VAL A 132 10.76 4.74 -1.17
C VAL A 132 10.33 4.59 -2.62
N VAL A 133 11.09 5.11 -3.58
CA VAL A 133 10.81 4.87 -5.01
C VAL A 133 10.87 3.37 -5.33
N ASP A 134 11.91 2.68 -4.85
CA ASP A 134 12.06 1.23 -5.02
C ASP A 134 10.89 0.45 -4.39
N HIS A 135 10.47 0.85 -3.17
CA HIS A 135 9.34 0.24 -2.49
C HIS A 135 8.03 0.42 -3.29
N LEU A 136 7.75 1.63 -3.74
CA LEU A 136 6.54 1.97 -4.50
C LEU A 136 6.51 1.23 -5.86
N GLN A 137 7.63 1.21 -6.59
CA GLN A 137 7.72 0.52 -7.88
C GLN A 137 7.63 -1.01 -7.72
N SER A 138 8.31 -1.57 -6.71
CA SER A 138 8.20 -3.00 -6.40
C SER A 138 6.77 -3.37 -6.01
N GLY A 139 6.12 -2.57 -5.16
CA GLY A 139 4.73 -2.76 -4.79
C GLY A 139 3.80 -2.77 -6.00
N ALA A 140 3.92 -1.80 -6.89
CA ALA A 140 3.09 -1.72 -8.09
C ALA A 140 3.24 -2.95 -9.00
N ALA A 141 4.45 -3.51 -9.11
CA ALA A 141 4.67 -4.76 -9.83
C ALA A 141 3.98 -5.99 -9.19
N HIS A 142 3.65 -5.91 -7.91
CA HIS A 142 2.96 -6.94 -7.13
C HIS A 142 1.48 -6.61 -6.86
N GLY A 143 0.94 -5.59 -7.53
CA GLY A 143 -0.48 -5.22 -7.48
C GLY A 143 -0.87 -4.27 -6.36
N VAL A 144 0.10 -3.71 -5.62
CA VAL A 144 -0.14 -2.57 -4.74
C VAL A 144 -0.56 -1.37 -5.59
N ILE A 145 -1.62 -0.69 -5.18
CA ILE A 145 -2.12 0.51 -5.86
C ILE A 145 -1.76 1.75 -5.05
N VAL A 146 -1.51 2.87 -5.73
CA VAL A 146 -1.30 4.17 -5.08
C VAL A 146 -2.36 5.13 -5.62
N PRO A 147 -3.57 5.13 -5.04
CA PRO A 147 -4.73 5.83 -5.62
C PRO A 147 -4.58 7.35 -5.59
N ASP A 148 -3.79 7.88 -4.66
CA ASP A 148 -3.57 9.31 -4.50
C ASP A 148 -2.52 9.90 -5.46
N ALA A 149 -1.75 9.04 -6.14
CA ALA A 149 -0.72 9.47 -7.07
C ALA A 149 -1.34 10.11 -8.33
N ALA A 150 -0.76 11.22 -8.79
CA ALA A 150 -1.16 11.88 -10.03
C ALA A 150 -0.98 10.96 -11.25
N ASP A 151 0.04 10.10 -11.22
CA ASP A 151 0.23 8.97 -12.14
C ASP A 151 0.18 7.66 -11.36
N THR A 152 -0.99 6.99 -11.40
CA THR A 152 -1.23 5.73 -10.69
C THR A 152 -0.39 4.56 -11.22
N SER A 153 0.26 4.71 -12.39
CA SER A 153 1.24 3.72 -12.88
C SER A 153 2.63 3.88 -12.28
N LEU A 154 2.86 4.95 -11.51
CA LEU A 154 4.12 5.31 -10.85
C LEU A 154 5.32 5.40 -11.81
N ARG A 155 5.06 5.72 -13.10
CA ARG A 155 6.13 6.01 -14.07
C ARG A 155 6.66 7.43 -13.88
N THR A 156 5.80 8.33 -13.43
CA THR A 156 6.16 9.70 -13.09
C THR A 156 5.66 10.05 -11.70
N LEU A 157 6.37 10.94 -11.01
CA LEU A 157 5.99 11.50 -9.72
C LEU A 157 5.91 13.03 -9.82
N ARG A 158 4.94 13.62 -9.14
CA ARG A 158 4.72 15.06 -9.05
C ARG A 158 5.58 15.64 -7.92
N VAL A 159 6.54 16.48 -8.28
CA VAL A 159 7.51 17.09 -7.36
C VAL A 159 7.43 18.61 -7.41
N ALA A 160 7.85 19.28 -6.34
CA ALA A 160 7.91 20.73 -6.30
C ALA A 160 8.86 21.27 -7.39
N ALA A 161 8.39 22.27 -8.14
CA ALA A 161 9.17 22.92 -9.20
C ALA A 161 10.15 23.90 -8.56
N ASP A 162 11.45 23.58 -8.66
CA ASP A 162 12.61 24.41 -8.30
C ASP A 162 12.38 25.32 -7.08
N THR A 163 12.08 24.71 -5.93
CA THR A 163 12.23 25.39 -4.64
C THR A 163 13.71 25.59 -4.37
N ARG A 164 14.27 26.70 -4.87
CA ARG A 164 15.43 27.30 -4.20
C ARG A 164 15.04 27.39 -2.73
N ALA A 165 15.79 26.65 -1.90
CA ALA A 165 15.71 26.71 -0.45
C ALA A 165 15.48 28.18 -0.04
N ALA A 166 14.30 28.47 0.49
CA ALA A 166 14.05 29.75 1.13
C ALA A 166 15.05 29.81 2.30
N ALA A 167 15.98 30.76 2.18
CA ALA A 167 17.07 31.01 3.11
C ALA A 167 16.58 31.42 4.51
#